data_AF-A0A954N545-F1
#
_entry.id   AF-A0A954N545-F1
#
_cell.length_a   1.000
_cell.length_b   1.000
_cell.length_c   1.000
_cell.angle_alpha   90.00
_cell.angle_beta   90.00
_cell.angle_gamma   90.00
#
_symmetry.space_group_name_H-M   'P 1'
#
loop_
_entity.id
_entity.type
_entity.pdbx_description
1 polymer ?
#
loop_
_entity_poly.entity_id
_entity_poly.type
_entity_poly.pdbx_seq_one_letter_code
_entity_poly.pdbx_strand_id
1 'polypeptide(L)'
;MLAGEVFERFLREAPICVMLQATLENMFFAEAVNTLFQEHSRQQYERELLFSSVVDVMSLVVTGVHPSVHAAYQRRREEIGVSVKSLYNKLNGIEPQVSQA
;
A
#
# COMPACT_ATOMS: atom_id res chain seq x y z
N MET A 1 -21.84 15.17 12.04
CA MET A 1 -22.36 15.71 10.77
C MET A 1 -21.44 16.71 10.06
N LEU A 2 -20.21 16.97 10.52
CA LEU A 2 -19.22 17.74 9.73
C LEU A 2 -18.57 16.93 8.59
N ALA A 3 -18.34 15.63 8.80
CA ALA A 3 -17.70 14.77 7.80
C ALA A 3 -18.55 14.62 6.52
N GLY A 4 -19.87 14.58 6.63
CA GLY A 4 -20.78 14.48 5.48
C GLY A 4 -20.74 15.74 4.61
N GLU A 5 -20.88 16.93 5.21
CA GLU A 5 -20.87 18.20 4.46
C GLU A 5 -19.53 18.48 3.78
N VAL A 6 -18.40 18.11 4.41
CA VAL A 6 -17.07 18.21 3.80
C VAL A 6 -16.93 17.22 2.64
N PHE A 7 -17.39 15.98 2.81
CA PHE A 7 -17.33 14.96 1.77
C PHE A 7 -18.19 15.34 0.55
N GLU A 8 -19.39 15.87 0.76
CA GLU A 8 -20.27 16.38 -0.30
C GLU A 8 -19.62 17.48 -1.15
N ARG A 9 -18.80 18.35 -0.53
CA ARG A 9 -18.02 19.35 -1.28
C ARG A 9 -17.00 18.70 -2.21
N PHE A 10 -16.30 17.67 -1.76
CA PHE A 10 -15.35 16.95 -2.61
C PHE A 10 -16.05 16.16 -3.73
N LEU A 11 -17.22 15.57 -3.46
CA LEU A 11 -18.04 14.93 -4.49
C LEU A 11 -18.48 15.92 -5.58
N ARG A 12 -18.78 17.17 -5.21
CA ARG A 12 -19.19 18.20 -6.16
C ARG A 12 -18.02 18.77 -6.98
N GLU A 13 -16.92 19.13 -6.30
CA GLU A 13 -15.81 19.87 -6.92
C GLU A 13 -14.76 18.96 -7.57
N ALA A 14 -14.59 17.73 -7.08
CA ALA A 14 -13.59 16.78 -7.54
C ALA A 14 -14.08 15.31 -7.53
N PRO A 15 -15.23 15.00 -8.19
CA PRO A 15 -15.85 13.68 -8.13
C PRO A 15 -14.90 12.55 -8.56
N ILE A 16 -14.11 12.76 -9.61
CA ILE A 16 -13.17 11.76 -10.13
C ILE A 16 -12.07 11.44 -9.11
N CYS A 17 -11.53 12.47 -8.43
CA CYS A 17 -10.50 12.27 -7.41
C CYS A 17 -11.03 11.45 -6.24
N VAL A 18 -12.27 11.74 -5.80
CA VAL A 18 -12.94 11.00 -4.72
C VAL A 18 -13.22 9.55 -5.15
N MET A 19 -13.74 9.35 -6.36
CA MET A 19 -13.99 8.01 -6.89
C MET A 19 -12.70 7.19 -7.02
N LEU A 20 -11.62 7.82 -7.51
CA LEU A 20 -10.32 7.17 -7.63
C LEU A 20 -9.76 6.80 -6.25
N GLN A 21 -9.79 7.73 -5.29
CA GLN A 21 -9.35 7.46 -3.91
C GLN A 21 -10.15 6.31 -3.30
N ALA A 22 -11.48 6.35 -3.39
CA ALA A 22 -12.34 5.28 -2.88
C ALA A 22 -12.05 3.94 -3.57
N THR A 23 -11.81 3.95 -4.88
CA THR A 23 -11.47 2.73 -5.63
C THR A 23 -10.14 2.16 -5.16
N LEU A 24 -9.10 2.99 -5.02
CA LEU A 24 -7.78 2.56 -4.56
C LEU A 24 -7.82 2.05 -3.12
N GLU A 25 -8.52 2.74 -2.21
CA GLU A 25 -8.66 2.32 -0.81
C GLU A 25 -9.43 1.01 -0.66
N ASN A 26 -10.46 0.78 -1.48
CA ASN A 26 -11.19 -0.49 -1.47
C ASN A 26 -10.38 -1.63 -2.12
N MET A 27 -9.67 -1.35 -3.20
CA MET A 27 -8.90 -2.37 -3.93
C MET A 27 -7.62 -2.77 -3.18
N PHE A 28 -6.99 -1.84 -2.48
CA PHE A 28 -5.74 -2.05 -1.74
C PHE A 28 -5.93 -2.12 -0.22
N PHE A 29 -7.13 -2.45 0.27
CA PHE A 29 -7.31 -2.68 1.70
C PHE A 29 -6.42 -3.85 2.17
N ALA A 30 -5.83 -3.69 3.36
CA ALA A 30 -4.73 -4.53 3.83
C ALA A 30 -5.05 -6.03 3.80
N GLU A 31 -6.26 -6.43 4.21
CA GLU A 31 -6.65 -7.84 4.23
C GLU A 31 -6.69 -8.45 2.83
N ALA A 32 -7.34 -7.78 1.86
CA ALA A 32 -7.41 -8.24 0.49
C ALA A 32 -6.03 -8.41 -0.15
N VAL A 33 -5.14 -7.44 0.08
CA VAL A 33 -3.77 -7.47 -0.43
C VAL A 33 -2.95 -8.62 0.18
N ASN A 34 -3.08 -8.85 1.48
CA ASN A 34 -2.38 -9.95 2.15
C ASN A 34 -2.94 -11.31 1.70
N THR A 35 -4.26 -11.45 1.55
CA THR A 35 -4.88 -12.68 1.01
C THR A 35 -4.38 -12.98 -0.40
N LEU A 36 -4.38 -11.99 -1.30
CA LEU A 36 -3.85 -12.14 -2.66
C LEU A 36 -2.38 -12.62 -2.62
N PHE A 37 -1.57 -12.04 -1.73
CA PHE A 37 -0.19 -12.48 -1.57
C PHE A 37 -0.08 -13.93 -1.09
N GLN A 38 -0.87 -14.31 -0.09
CA GLN A 38 -0.87 -15.66 0.49
C GLN A 38 -1.33 -16.72 -0.52
N GLU A 39 -2.27 -16.39 -1.41
CA GLU A 39 -2.79 -17.31 -2.42
C GLU A 39 -1.83 -17.50 -3.60
N HIS A 40 -1.06 -16.46 -3.95
CA HIS A 40 -0.27 -16.46 -5.19
C HIS A 40 1.25 -16.53 -5.00
N SER A 41 1.78 -16.26 -3.81
CA SER A 41 3.21 -16.45 -3.50
C SER A 41 3.56 -17.93 -3.37
N ARG A 42 4.75 -18.31 -3.88
CA ARG A 42 5.22 -19.71 -3.81
C ARG A 42 6.47 -19.85 -2.94
N GLN A 43 7.35 -18.86 -2.99
CA GLN A 43 8.64 -18.86 -2.30
C GLN A 43 8.70 -17.81 -1.19
N GLN A 44 8.07 -16.66 -1.40
CA GLN A 44 7.98 -15.67 -0.35
C GLN A 44 6.95 -16.04 0.72
N TYR A 45 7.12 -15.45 1.90
CA TYR A 45 6.20 -15.59 3.02
C TYR A 45 5.99 -14.26 3.73
N GLU A 46 4.96 -14.22 4.57
CA GLU A 46 4.71 -13.16 5.52
C GLU A 46 5.11 -13.65 6.92
N ARG A 47 5.97 -12.90 7.61
CA ARG A 47 6.24 -13.10 9.05
C ARG A 47 6.05 -11.76 9.74
N GLU A 48 7.14 -11.03 9.95
CA GLU A 48 7.15 -9.74 10.63
C GLU A 48 6.81 -8.58 9.69
N LEU A 49 6.86 -8.82 8.37
CA LEU A 49 6.54 -7.85 7.34
C LEU A 49 5.43 -8.40 6.44
N LEU A 50 4.23 -7.83 6.59
CA LEU A 50 3.07 -8.10 5.75
C LEU A 50 3.27 -7.53 4.34
N PHE A 51 2.62 -8.11 3.34
CA PHE A 51 2.68 -7.60 1.99
C PHE A 51 1.97 -6.24 1.86
N SER A 52 0.86 -6.05 2.56
CA SER A 52 0.15 -4.76 2.63
C SER A 52 1.07 -3.62 3.08
N SER A 53 1.97 -3.86 4.05
CA SER A 53 2.95 -2.86 4.48
C SER A 53 3.95 -2.48 3.38
N VAL A 54 4.30 -3.42 2.49
CA VAL A 54 5.15 -3.13 1.32
C VAL A 54 4.36 -2.32 0.28
N VAL A 55 3.09 -2.68 0.05
CA VAL A 55 2.19 -1.94 -0.84
C VAL A 55 1.96 -0.51 -0.35
N ASP A 56 1.79 -0.30 0.96
CA ASP A 56 1.67 1.04 1.55
C ASP A 56 2.91 1.89 1.29
N VAL A 57 4.10 1.33 1.50
CA VAL A 57 5.37 2.03 1.22
C VAL A 57 5.46 2.37 -0.27
N MET A 58 5.16 1.43 -1.15
CA MET A 58 5.18 1.66 -2.59
C MET A 58 4.15 2.69 -3.03
N SER A 59 2.96 2.70 -2.42
CA SER A 59 1.89 3.67 -2.69
C SER A 59 2.35 5.10 -2.47
N LEU A 60 3.14 5.36 -1.42
CA LEU A 60 3.71 6.68 -1.16
C LEU A 60 4.76 7.09 -2.20
N VAL A 61 5.48 6.12 -2.76
CA VAL A 61 6.52 6.38 -3.75
C VAL A 61 5.91 6.63 -5.13
N VAL A 62 4.98 5.77 -5.57
CA VAL A 62 4.37 5.85 -6.91
C VAL A 62 3.42 7.04 -7.04
N THR A 63 2.82 7.51 -5.94
CA THR A 63 2.02 8.74 -5.90
C THR A 63 2.87 10.01 -5.71
N GLY A 64 4.19 9.88 -5.55
CA GLY A 64 5.12 11.01 -5.43
C GLY A 64 5.13 11.70 -4.06
N VAL A 65 4.48 11.13 -3.04
CA VAL A 65 4.54 11.64 -1.65
C VAL A 65 5.96 11.56 -1.10
N HIS A 66 6.68 10.49 -1.43
CA HIS A 66 8.08 10.32 -1.10
C HIS A 66 8.93 10.00 -2.33
N PRO A 67 10.15 10.57 -2.43
CA PRO A 67 10.99 10.42 -3.63
C PRO A 67 11.61 9.04 -3.77
N SER A 68 11.57 8.19 -2.73
CA SER A 68 12.13 6.84 -2.76
C SER A 68 11.54 5.94 -1.68
N VAL A 69 11.66 4.63 -1.88
CA VAL A 69 11.32 3.59 -0.88
C VAL A 69 12.05 3.84 0.44
N HIS A 70 13.33 4.25 0.38
CA HIS A 70 14.10 4.54 1.58
C HIS A 70 13.54 5.75 2.35
N ALA A 71 13.16 6.82 1.64
CA ALA A 71 12.56 8.00 2.26
C ALA A 71 11.22 7.67 2.93
N ALA A 72 10.38 6.88 2.25
CA ALA A 72 9.11 6.39 2.81
C ALA A 72 9.33 5.50 4.04
N TYR A 73 10.30 4.57 3.98
CA TYR A 73 10.68 3.72 5.11
C TYR A 73 11.14 4.54 6.32
N GLN A 74 11.99 5.56 6.13
CA GLN A 74 12.49 6.37 7.24
C GLN A 74 11.34 7.05 8.01
N ARG A 75 10.30 7.49 7.28
CA ARG A 75 9.16 8.19 7.89
C ARG A 75 8.22 7.28 8.68
N ARG A 76 8.18 5.98 8.32
CA ARG A 76 7.32 4.94 8.91
C ARG A 76 8.11 3.82 9.61
N ARG A 77 9.37 4.09 9.97
CA ARG A 77 10.29 3.06 10.49
C ARG A 77 9.72 2.34 11.72
N GLU A 78 9.09 3.09 12.63
CA GLU A 78 8.50 2.53 13.85
C GLU A 78 7.29 1.64 13.55
N GLU A 79 6.47 2.01 12.55
CA GLU A 79 5.30 1.25 12.12
C GLU A 79 5.70 -0.04 11.37
N ILE A 80 6.75 0.03 10.55
CA ILE A 80 7.22 -1.11 9.72
C ILE A 80 7.89 -2.19 10.58
N GLY A 81 8.55 -1.81 11.69
CA GLY A 81 9.08 -2.76 12.69
C GLY A 81 10.27 -3.63 12.27
N VAL A 82 10.61 -3.69 10.97
CA VAL A 82 11.73 -4.48 10.42
C VAL A 82 12.83 -3.60 9.85
N SER A 83 13.99 -4.20 9.57
CA SER A 83 15.10 -3.48 8.93
C SER A 83 14.78 -3.06 7.49
N VAL A 84 15.39 -1.97 7.03
CA VAL A 84 15.30 -1.53 5.63
C VAL A 84 15.77 -2.61 4.65
N LYS A 85 16.76 -3.42 5.05
CA LYS A 85 17.23 -4.56 4.26
C LYS A 85 16.12 -5.61 4.11
N SER A 86 15.39 -5.91 5.18
CA SER A 86 14.26 -6.84 5.16
C SER A 86 13.16 -6.34 4.21
N LEU A 87 12.86 -5.03 4.23
CA LEU A 87 11.92 -4.41 3.30
C LEU A 87 12.36 -4.58 1.84
N TYR A 88 13.61 -4.21 1.52
CA TYR A 88 14.13 -4.37 0.16
C TYR A 88 14.20 -5.82 -0.29
N ASN A 89 14.55 -6.76 0.60
CA ASN A 89 14.54 -8.18 0.29
C ASN A 89 13.14 -8.66 -0.07
N LYS A 90 12.10 -8.25 0.68
CA LYS A 90 10.72 -8.60 0.35
C LYS A 90 10.30 -7.98 -0.98
N LEU A 91 10.57 -6.70 -1.21
CA LEU A 91 10.27 -6.01 -2.46
C LEU A 91 10.96 -6.67 -3.68
N ASN A 92 12.25 -6.98 -3.58
CA ASN A 92 13.02 -7.57 -4.67
C ASN A 92 12.62 -9.01 -4.99
N GLY A 93 12.01 -9.72 -4.05
CA GLY A 93 11.55 -11.09 -4.26
C GLY A 93 10.06 -11.21 -4.57
N ILE A 94 9.34 -10.11 -4.82
CA ILE A 94 7.93 -10.17 -5.24
C ILE A 94 7.88 -10.98 -6.54
N GLU A 95 7.16 -12.10 -6.50
CA GLU A 95 7.06 -13.03 -7.62
C GLU A 95 6.11 -12.45 -8.69
N PRO A 96 6.41 -12.59 -10.00
CA PRO A 96 5.55 -12.06 -11.07
C PRO A 96 4.10 -12.54 -11.00
N GLN A 97 3.86 -13.74 -10.48
CA GLN A 97 2.53 -14.32 -10.32
C GLN A 97 1.68 -13.56 -9.30
N VAL A 98 2.30 -12.99 -8.26
CA VAL A 98 1.60 -12.12 -7.30
C VAL A 98 1.12 -10.85 -7.99
N SER A 99 1.91 -10.28 -8.89
CA SER A 99 1.53 -9.08 -9.64
C SER A 99 0.52 -9.34 -10.77
N GLN A 100 0.39 -10.59 -11.23
CA GLN A 100 -0.54 -10.98 -12.30
C GLN A 100 -1.96 -11.27 -11.76
N ALA A 101 -2.05 -11.72 -10.51
CA ALA A 101 -3.30 -12.04 -9.82
C ALA A 101 -4.22 -10.82 -9.68
#